data_AF-A0A4Y2KVC3-F1
#
_entry.id   AF-A0A4Y2KVC3-F1
#
_cell.length_a   1.000
_cell.length_b   1.000
_cell.length_c   1.000
_cell.angle_alpha   90.00
_cell.angle_beta   90.00
_cell.angle_gamma   90.00
#
_symmetry.space_group_name_H-M   'P 1'
#
loop_
_entity.id
_entity.type
_entity.pdbx_description
1 polymer ?
#
loop_
_entity_poly.entity_id
_entity_poly.type
_entity_poly.pdbx_seq_one_letter_code
_entity_poly.pdbx_strand_id
1 'polypeptide(L)'
;MIALCFDGRRDETISKKIVNGKSMRLTKQEHISLVEKPDSTYFGHLTPDNDSKKDIVSSILKFMKENCTDEKSIKALGCDGTAANNWSL
;
A
#
# COMPACT_ATOMS: atom_id res chain seq x y z
N MET A 1 14.44 -14.42 6.26
CA MET A 1 14.82 -13.15 5.61
C MET A 1 13.65 -12.78 4.72
N ILE A 2 12.99 -11.67 5.00
CA ILE A 2 11.76 -11.29 4.30
C ILE A 2 12.11 -10.15 3.33
N ALA A 3 11.72 -10.32 2.07
CA ALA A 3 11.71 -9.26 1.09
C ALA A 3 10.26 -8.95 0.76
N LEU A 4 9.82 -7.72 1.01
CA LEU A 4 8.44 -7.30 0.78
C LEU A 4 8.37 -6.57 -0.54
N CYS A 5 7.47 -7.02 -1.42
CA CYS A 5 7.27 -6.45 -2.74
C CYS A 5 5.86 -5.92 -2.86
N PHE A 6 5.73 -4.73 -3.45
CA PHE A 6 4.46 -4.32 -4.04
C PHE A 6 4.22 -5.14 -5.31
N ASP A 7 3.04 -5.76 -5.42
CA ASP A 7 2.67 -6.62 -6.56
C ASP A 7 2.20 -5.83 -7.80
N GLY A 8 2.30 -4.50 -7.78
CA GLY A 8 1.90 -3.63 -8.89
C GLY A 8 0.39 -3.41 -8.98
N ARG A 9 -0.42 -4.11 -8.17
CA ARG A 9 -1.88 -4.02 -8.24
C ARG A 9 -2.38 -2.87 -7.37
N ARG A 10 -3.14 -1.98 -7.98
CA ARG A 10 -3.93 -0.99 -7.28
C ARG A 10 -5.39 -1.38 -7.41
N ASP A 11 -5.97 -1.79 -6.29
CA ASP A 11 -7.41 -2.01 -6.21
C ASP A 11 -8.08 -0.72 -5.77
N GLU A 12 -9.08 -0.29 -6.53
CA GLU A 12 -9.85 0.93 -6.25
C GLU A 12 -11.23 0.56 -5.71
N THR A 13 -11.50 0.94 -4.47
CA THR A 13 -12.85 0.82 -3.90
C THR A 13 -13.56 2.17 -4.00
N ILE A 14 -14.67 2.20 -4.72
CA ILE A 14 -15.56 3.38 -4.79
C ILE A 14 -16.71 3.19 -3.82
N SER A 15 -16.70 3.95 -2.72
CA SER A 15 -17.82 3.97 -1.78
C SER A 15 -18.72 5.18 -2.04
N LYS A 16 -20.03 4.93 -2.04
CA LYS A 16 -21.07 5.92 -2.30
C LYS A 16 -21.87 6.15 -1.02
N LYS A 17 -21.75 7.35 -0.44
CA LYS A 17 -22.51 7.73 0.76
C LYS A 17 -23.50 8.85 0.42
N ILE A 18 -24.77 8.65 0.74
CA ILE A 18 -25.78 9.73 0.69
C ILE A 18 -25.58 10.59 1.94
N VAL A 19 -25.32 11.87 1.75
CA VAL A 19 -25.19 12.86 2.82
C VAL A 19 -26.40 13.79 2.73
N ASN A 20 -27.10 13.97 3.86
CA ASN A 20 -28.29 14.82 3.96
C ASN A 20 -29.41 14.54 2.92
N GLY A 21 -29.54 13.29 2.46
CA GLY A 21 -30.63 12.86 1.56
C GLY A 21 -30.62 13.47 0.13
N LYS A 22 -29.70 14.40 -0.17
CA LYS A 22 -29.64 15.10 -1.47
C LYS A 22 -28.25 15.09 -2.10
N SER A 23 -27.18 15.06 -1.30
CA SER A 23 -25.82 15.06 -1.83
C SER A 23 -25.20 13.67 -1.76
N MET A 24 -24.36 13.37 -2.74
CA MET A 24 -23.69 12.10 -2.87
C MET A 24 -22.20 12.33 -2.72
N ARG A 25 -21.58 11.68 -1.74
CA ARG A 25 -20.12 11.68 -1.58
C ARG A 25 -19.59 10.38 -2.15
N LEU A 26 -18.71 10.51 -3.14
CA LEU A 26 -17.90 9.44 -3.68
C LEU A 26 -16.55 9.49 -2.96
N THR A 27 -16.15 8.37 -2.36
CA THR A 27 -14.81 8.22 -1.79
C THR A 27 -14.12 7.12 -2.56
N LYS A 28 -12.99 7.46 -3.17
CA LYS A 28 -12.07 6.51 -3.78
C LYS A 28 -11.05 6.12 -2.73
N GLN A 29 -10.88 4.82 -2.49
CA GLN A 29 -9.81 4.27 -1.67
C GLN A 29 -8.96 3.35 -2.52
N GLU A 30 -7.64 3.54 -2.42
CA GLU A 30 -6.67 2.72 -3.13
C GLU A 30 -6.01 1.76 -2.16
N HIS A 31 -5.88 0.51 -2.56
CA HIS A 31 -5.27 -0.52 -1.75
C HIS A 31 -3.97 -1.00 -2.39
N ILE A 32 -2.94 -1.15 -1.54
CA ILE A 32 -1.62 -1.63 -1.90
C ILE A 32 -1.41 -2.96 -1.19
N SER A 33 -1.19 -4.02 -1.96
CA SER A 33 -0.87 -5.35 -1.43
C SER A 33 0.63 -5.55 -1.29
N LEU A 34 1.04 -6.07 -0.14
CA LEU A 34 2.42 -6.44 0.16
C LEU A 34 2.54 -7.97 0.14
N VAL A 35 3.53 -8.47 -0.58
CA VAL A 35 3.82 -9.90 -0.66
C VAL A 35 5.26 -10.20 -0.25
N GLU A 36 5.45 -11.31 0.44
CA GLU A 36 6.76 -11.83 0.83
C GLU A 36 7.37 -12.63 -0.31
N LYS A 37 8.61 -12.32 -0.68
CA LYS A 37 9.42 -13.11 -1.62
C LYS A 37 10.30 -14.13 -0.89
N PRO A 38 10.62 -15.28 -1.51
CA PRO A 38 10.42 -15.60 -2.94
C PRO A 38 9.02 -16.12 -3.31
N ASP A 39 8.29 -16.70 -2.37
CA ASP A 39 7.06 -17.46 -2.65
C ASP A 39 5.85 -16.59 -3.02
N SER A 40 6.00 -15.27 -2.94
CA SER A 40 4.95 -14.27 -3.18
C SER A 40 3.75 -14.47 -2.26
N THR A 41 4.02 -14.91 -1.03
CA THR A 41 3.01 -15.12 0.01
C THR A 41 2.42 -13.78 0.41
N TYR A 42 1.10 -13.70 0.48
CA TYR A 42 0.43 -12.47 0.91
C TYR A 42 0.84 -12.12 2.35
N PHE A 43 1.37 -10.92 2.54
CA PHE A 43 1.76 -10.40 3.85
C PHE A 43 0.67 -9.52 4.46
N GLY A 44 0.07 -8.67 3.65
CA GLY A 44 -0.93 -7.70 4.10
C GLY A 44 -1.29 -6.70 3.02
N HIS A 45 -2.20 -5.80 3.35
CA HIS A 45 -2.52 -4.65 2.51
C HIS A 45 -2.62 -3.38 3.35
N LEU A 46 -2.47 -2.24 2.68
CA LEU A 46 -2.62 -0.93 3.27
C LEU A 46 -3.36 0.00 2.33
N THR A 47 -4.02 1.00 2.90
CA THR A 47 -4.73 2.05 2.18
C THR A 47 -4.00 3.35 2.46
N PRO A 48 -3.27 3.92 1.50
CA PRO A 48 -2.68 5.25 1.66
C PRO A 48 -3.79 6.29 1.84
N ASP A 49 -3.51 7.33 2.63
CA ASP A 49 -4.44 8.46 2.77
C ASP A 49 -4.57 9.26 1.46
N ASN A 50 -3.55 9.18 0.60
CA ASN A 50 -3.48 9.88 -0.68
C ASN A 50 -2.53 9.15 -1.64
N ASP A 51 -2.69 9.40 -2.94
CA ASP A 51 -1.97 8.69 -4.01
C ASP A 51 -0.55 9.28 -4.27
N SER A 52 -0.06 10.11 -3.35
CA SER A 52 1.29 10.66 -3.40
C SER A 52 2.31 9.59 -3.03
N LYS A 53 3.45 9.57 -3.73
CA LYS A 53 4.59 8.71 -3.38
C LYS A 53 4.97 8.85 -1.90
N LYS A 54 5.06 10.07 -1.38
CA LYS A 54 5.45 10.26 0.03
C LYS A 54 4.47 9.59 1.00
N ASP A 55 3.18 9.67 0.70
CA ASP A 55 2.13 9.09 1.54
C ASP A 55 2.15 7.56 1.44
N ILE A 56 2.32 7.01 0.24
CA ILE A 56 2.48 5.57 0.03
C ILE A 56 3.66 5.00 0.83
N VAL A 57 4.86 5.61 0.77
CA VAL A 57 5.99 5.11 1.59
C VAL A 57 5.76 5.32 3.07
N SER A 58 5.15 6.45 3.47
CA SER A 58 4.81 6.67 4.87
C SER A 58 3.88 5.57 5.39
N SER A 59 2.85 5.21 4.62
CA SER A 59 1.90 4.15 4.95
C SER A 59 2.58 2.77 4.98
N ILE A 60 3.48 2.46 4.04
CA ILE A 60 4.27 1.23 4.07
C ILE A 60 5.15 1.18 5.32
N LEU A 61 5.92 2.23 5.62
CA LEU A 61 6.79 2.27 6.80
C LEU A 61 6.00 2.14 8.10
N LYS A 62 4.83 2.78 8.19
CA LYS A 62 3.93 2.66 9.33
C LYS A 62 3.42 1.22 9.46
N PHE A 63 2.97 0.63 8.36
CA PHE A 63 2.51 -0.77 8.33
C PHE A 63 3.60 -1.73 8.82
N MET A 64 4.85 -1.54 8.38
CA MET A 64 5.98 -2.36 8.85
C MET A 64 6.21 -2.20 10.35
N LYS A 65 6.18 -0.97 10.88
CA LYS A 65 6.36 -0.73 12.33
C LYS A 65 5.28 -1.38 13.18
N GLU A 66 4.05 -1.44 12.66
CA GLU A 66 2.91 -2.01 13.38
C GLU A 66 2.86 -3.55 13.29
N ASN A 67 3.31 -4.14 12.18
CA ASN A 67 3.13 -5.57 11.90
C ASN A 67 4.44 -6.39 11.95
N CYS A 68 5.61 -5.76 11.90
CA CYS A 68 6.89 -6.46 11.99
C CYS A 68 7.49 -6.29 13.38
N THR A 69 7.47 -7.36 14.17
CA THR A 69 8.01 -7.40 15.54
C THR A 69 9.53 -7.24 15.59
N ASP A 70 10.23 -7.57 14.49
CA ASP A 70 11.67 -7.45 14.35
C ASP A 70 12.00 -6.67 13.06
N GLU A 71 12.34 -5.38 13.19
CA GLU A 71 12.79 -4.52 12.08
C GLU A 71 13.99 -5.12 11.32
N LYS A 72 14.78 -5.97 11.99
CA LYS A 72 15.92 -6.72 11.41
C LYS A 72 15.51 -7.86 10.47
N SER A 73 14.23 -8.23 10.42
CA SER A 73 13.73 -9.34 9.59
C SER A 73 13.49 -8.94 8.12
N ILE A 74 13.19 -7.67 7.86
CA ILE A 74 13.02 -7.10 6.52
C ILE A 74 14.39 -6.69 5.99
N LYS A 75 14.88 -7.38 4.95
CA LYS A 75 16.16 -7.03 4.31
C LYS A 75 16.01 -6.24 3.02
N ALA A 76 14.83 -6.24 2.43
CA ALA A 76 14.57 -5.53 1.18
C ALA A 76 13.10 -5.13 1.08
N LEU A 77 12.88 -3.92 0.58
CA LEU A 77 11.59 -3.45 0.07
C LEU A 77 11.74 -3.28 -1.44
N GLY A 78 10.95 -4.02 -2.20
CA GLY A 78 10.91 -3.95 -3.65
C GLY A 78 9.59 -3.35 -4.13
N CYS A 79 9.61 -2.71 -5.28
CA CYS A 79 8.41 -2.29 -6.01
C CYS A 79 8.53 -2.93 -7.39
N ASP A 80 7.49 -3.65 -7.84
CA ASP A 80 7.44 -4.06 -9.24
C ASP A 80 7.39 -2.77 -10.10
N GLY A 81 8.44 -2.59 -10.90
CA GLY A 81 8.76 -1.35 -11.60
C GLY A 81 7.74 -1.03 -12.68
N THR A 82 6.55 -0.57 -12.28
CA THR A 82 5.64 0.10 -13.19
C THR A 82 6.22 1.50 -13.43
N ALA A 83 6.57 1.83 -14.68
CA ALA A 83 7.36 2.99 -15.09
C ALA A 83 6.83 4.41 -14.71
N ALA A 84 5.85 4.54 -13.83
CA ALA A 84 5.22 5.81 -13.44
C ALA A 84 5.81 6.45 -12.17
N ASN A 85 6.69 5.78 -11.43
CA ASN A 85 7.22 6.28 -10.17
C ASN A 85 8.75 6.20 -10.10
N ASN A 86 9.43 7.23 -10.62
CA ASN A 86 10.78 7.61 -10.14
C ASN A 86 10.73 7.76 -8.62
N TRP A 87 11.11 6.71 -7.89
CA TRP A 87 11.21 6.69 -6.45
C TRP A 87 12.66 6.92 -6.07
N SER A 88 13.08 8.18 -6.13
CA SER A 88 14.36 8.57 -5.54
C SER A 88 14.19 8.54 -4.02
N LEU A 89 14.85 7.58 -3.37
CA LEU A 89 15.14 7.65 -1.93
C LEU A 89 16.12 8.80 -1.66
#